data_AF-A0A834SWW3-F1
#
_entry.id   AF-A0A834SWW3-F1
#
_cell.length_a   1.000
_cell.length_b   1.000
_cell.length_c   1.000
_cell.angle_alpha   90.00
_cell.angle_beta   90.00
_cell.angle_gamma   90.00
#
_symmetry.space_group_name_H-M   'P 1'
#
loop_
_entity.id
_entity.type
_entity.pdbx_description
1 polymer ?
#
loop_
_entity_poly.entity_id
_entity_poly.type
_entity_poly.pdbx_seq_one_letter_code
_entity_poly.pdbx_strand_id
1 'polypeptide(L)'
;MQMDDSKEVQRWIGVDENANQMLARVFMARPFLLPPPLHRVPLRFGNVVEILGPLPSAKTHILIQVPISMWNEVEYGGLDHLVVFVDLDCRFDIMRLSEMLNHRIAEAGNRDHDETLYNLCMSRFLYVHCYNSFEFLQTLKTLHYRLQKEKEAHGVNSFLLMIDSIGAFHWVDRSSTFLPLRESCRKTLFPQRVSEAVVQEIKKLIQVHSMLIVATKATIFVDRYSTASSEAKCLPSERFSKNVTGNDQHIQYREYMPSAWQSFVTHRILSILLRAIMKTDRSICWNGCCRD
;
A
#
# COMPACT_ATOMS: atom_id res chain seq x y z
N MET A 1 -9.99 57.42 -4.72
CA MET A 1 -9.46 56.18 -5.33
C MET A 1 -8.61 55.43 -4.28
N GLN A 2 -9.18 55.15 -3.11
CA GLN A 2 -8.44 54.58 -1.95
C GLN A 2 -9.31 53.63 -1.11
N MET A 3 -10.54 53.34 -1.57
CA MET A 3 -11.55 52.58 -0.82
C MET A 3 -11.85 51.21 -1.46
N ASP A 4 -11.10 50.86 -2.52
CA ASP A 4 -11.25 49.63 -3.30
C ASP A 4 -10.20 48.58 -2.85
N ASP A 5 -8.95 49.00 -2.66
CA ASP A 5 -7.85 48.14 -2.18
C ASP A 5 -8.16 47.45 -0.84
N SER A 6 -8.85 48.14 0.08
CA SER A 6 -9.17 47.56 1.39
C SER A 6 -10.20 46.43 1.31
N LYS A 7 -11.06 46.41 0.30
CA LYS A 7 -12.03 45.32 0.07
C LYS A 7 -11.40 44.13 -0.62
N GLU A 8 -10.42 44.39 -1.47
CA GLU A 8 -9.64 43.36 -2.17
C GLU A 8 -8.75 42.59 -1.18
N VAL A 9 -8.08 43.30 -0.26
CA VAL A 9 -7.28 42.68 0.81
C VAL A 9 -8.15 41.86 1.77
N GLN A 10 -9.37 42.29 2.08
CA GLN A 10 -10.30 41.52 2.92
C GLN A 10 -10.82 40.25 2.24
N ARG A 11 -10.96 40.25 0.91
CA ARG A 11 -11.28 39.03 0.15
C ARG A 11 -10.12 38.04 0.15
N TRP A 12 -8.87 38.51 0.11
CA TRP A 12 -7.67 37.68 0.20
C TRP A 12 -7.45 37.06 1.60
N ILE A 13 -7.97 37.68 2.65
CA ILE A 13 -7.88 37.20 4.05
C ILE A 13 -9.10 36.37 4.45
N GLY A 14 -10.11 36.27 3.57
CA GLY A 14 -11.29 35.44 3.80
C GLY A 14 -10.89 33.98 4.02
N VAL A 15 -11.43 33.36 5.08
CA VAL A 15 -11.26 31.93 5.31
C VAL A 15 -12.05 31.19 4.21
N ASP A 16 -11.32 30.63 3.23
CA ASP A 16 -11.91 30.04 2.02
C ASP A 16 -12.82 28.83 2.31
N GLU A 17 -12.62 28.13 3.43
CA GLU A 17 -13.43 26.98 3.83
C GLU A 17 -13.46 26.87 5.37
N ASN A 18 -14.65 26.77 5.97
CA ASN A 18 -14.77 26.46 7.40
C ASN A 18 -14.63 24.95 7.64
N ALA A 19 -14.12 24.53 8.81
CA ALA A 19 -13.93 23.11 9.14
C ALA A 19 -15.22 22.28 8.96
N ASN A 20 -16.39 22.86 9.24
CA ASN A 20 -17.68 22.19 9.02
C ASN A 20 -17.99 21.95 7.53
N GLN A 21 -17.62 22.90 6.65
CA GLN A 21 -17.80 22.76 5.19
C GLN A 21 -16.83 21.71 4.63
N MET A 22 -15.58 21.70 5.11
CA MET A 22 -14.60 20.65 4.81
C MET A 22 -15.10 19.27 5.25
N LEU A 23 -15.57 19.15 6.50
CA LEU A 23 -16.08 17.90 7.05
C LEU A 23 -17.33 17.43 6.28
N ALA A 24 -18.27 18.32 5.96
CA ALA A 24 -19.45 17.96 5.17
C ALA A 24 -19.07 17.35 3.82
N ARG A 25 -18.10 17.94 3.10
CA ARG A 25 -17.56 17.39 1.86
C ARG A 25 -16.87 16.03 2.06
N VAL A 26 -16.06 15.90 3.11
CA VAL A 26 -15.29 14.68 3.41
C VAL A 26 -16.19 13.53 3.90
N PHE A 27 -17.27 13.82 4.62
CA PHE A 27 -18.25 12.83 5.08
C PHE A 27 -19.21 12.38 3.98
N MET A 28 -19.46 13.20 2.96
CA MET A 28 -20.20 12.79 1.75
C MET A 28 -19.40 11.77 0.91
N ALA A 29 -18.06 11.79 0.99
CA ALA A 29 -17.19 10.81 0.35
C ALA A 29 -17.21 9.48 1.12
N ARG A 30 -17.91 8.48 0.57
CA ARG A 30 -18.07 7.16 1.18
C ARG A 30 -16.74 6.38 1.17
N PRO A 31 -16.38 5.69 2.26
CA PRO A 31 -15.20 4.84 2.30
C PRO A 31 -15.40 3.60 1.43
N PHE A 32 -14.29 3.04 0.95
CA PHE A 32 -14.28 1.77 0.23
C PHE A 32 -14.72 0.62 1.14
N LEU A 33 -15.62 -0.23 0.64
CA LEU A 33 -15.94 -1.51 1.25
C LEU A 33 -14.87 -2.52 0.82
N LEU A 34 -13.79 -2.55 1.60
CA LEU A 34 -12.70 -3.50 1.38
C LEU A 34 -13.01 -4.83 2.08
N PRO A 35 -12.53 -5.96 1.55
CA PRO A 35 -12.81 -7.26 2.13
C PRO A 35 -12.14 -7.40 3.49
N PRO A 36 -12.60 -8.32 4.37
CA PRO A 36 -11.88 -8.66 5.58
C PRO A 36 -10.41 -9.03 5.31
N PRO A 37 -9.43 -8.48 6.06
CA PRO A 37 -9.53 -7.68 7.30
C PRO A 37 -9.63 -6.16 7.09
N LEU A 38 -9.56 -5.66 5.85
CA LEU A 38 -9.49 -4.23 5.53
C LEU A 38 -10.81 -3.48 5.79
N HIS A 39 -11.95 -4.18 5.86
CA HIS A 39 -13.28 -3.63 6.20
C HIS A 39 -13.33 -2.80 7.51
N ARG A 40 -12.38 -3.00 8.42
CA ARG A 40 -12.35 -2.30 9.73
C ARG A 40 -11.80 -0.88 9.64
N VAL A 41 -11.20 -0.51 8.52
CA VAL A 41 -10.57 0.80 8.34
C VAL A 41 -11.36 1.57 7.28
N PRO A 42 -11.89 2.76 7.57
CA PRO A 42 -12.60 3.57 6.58
C PRO A 42 -11.60 4.17 5.59
N LEU A 43 -11.25 3.38 4.57
CA LEU A 43 -10.29 3.78 3.55
C LEU A 43 -10.97 4.66 2.50
N ARG A 44 -10.30 5.73 2.06
CA ARG A 44 -10.80 6.72 1.09
C ARG A 44 -9.78 6.95 -0.02
N PHE A 45 -10.22 7.58 -1.10
CA PHE A 45 -9.30 8.07 -2.13
C PHE A 45 -8.23 8.97 -1.50
N GLY A 46 -7.00 8.85 -1.99
CA GLY A 46 -5.82 9.50 -1.45
C GLY A 46 -5.17 8.79 -0.26
N ASN A 47 -5.80 7.77 0.32
CA ASN A 47 -5.14 6.96 1.33
C ASN A 47 -4.07 6.06 0.69
N VAL A 48 -2.98 5.89 1.44
CA VAL A 48 -1.87 5.00 1.09
C VAL A 48 -1.80 3.95 2.19
N VAL A 49 -2.17 2.72 1.82
CA VAL A 49 -2.25 1.58 2.73
C VAL A 49 -1.04 0.69 2.52
N GLU A 50 -0.31 0.45 3.59
CA GLU A 50 0.83 -0.47 3.60
C GLU A 50 0.47 -1.74 4.37
N ILE A 51 0.41 -2.87 3.66
CA ILE A 51 0.19 -4.20 4.24
C ILE A 51 1.55 -4.81 4.57
N LEU A 52 1.83 -4.90 5.86
CA LEU A 52 3.06 -5.43 6.44
C LEU A 52 2.87 -6.90 6.80
N GLY A 53 3.91 -7.71 6.66
CA GLY A 53 3.96 -9.00 7.34
C GLY A 53 5.12 -9.87 6.89
N PRO A 54 5.46 -10.93 7.65
CA PRO A 54 6.55 -11.83 7.28
C PRO A 54 6.26 -12.54 5.95
N LEU A 55 7.29 -13.04 5.27
CA LEU A 55 7.07 -14.10 4.28
C LEU A 55 6.62 -15.35 5.06
N PRO A 56 5.55 -16.10 4.73
CA PRO A 56 4.49 -16.01 3.72
C PRO A 56 3.12 -15.62 4.32
N SER A 57 2.90 -14.35 4.67
CA SER A 57 1.66 -13.90 5.34
C SER A 57 0.45 -13.63 4.41
N ALA A 58 0.36 -14.33 3.27
CA ALA A 58 -0.75 -14.24 2.31
C ALA A 58 -1.09 -12.82 1.79
N LYS A 59 -0.13 -11.89 1.79
CA LYS A 59 -0.33 -10.49 1.36
C LYS A 59 -0.84 -10.37 -0.08
N THR A 60 -0.22 -11.09 -1.02
CA THR A 60 -0.65 -11.17 -2.42
C THR A 60 -2.08 -11.70 -2.54
N HIS A 61 -2.48 -12.65 -1.68
CA HIS A 61 -3.84 -13.16 -1.68
C HIS A 61 -4.86 -12.10 -1.24
N ILE A 62 -4.51 -11.26 -0.25
CA ILE A 62 -5.35 -10.11 0.13
C ILE A 62 -5.48 -9.16 -1.07
N LEU A 63 -4.38 -8.87 -1.78
CA LEU A 63 -4.44 -8.03 -2.99
C LEU A 63 -5.31 -8.63 -4.09
N ILE A 64 -5.37 -9.96 -4.24
CA ILE A 64 -6.26 -10.65 -5.20
C ILE A 64 -7.74 -10.53 -4.79
N GLN A 65 -8.05 -10.58 -3.50
CA GLN A 65 -9.43 -10.53 -3.01
C GLN A 65 -10.07 -9.15 -3.11
N VAL A 66 -9.28 -8.10 -2.87
CA VAL A 66 -9.75 -6.70 -2.90
C VAL A 66 -10.47 -6.30 -4.20
N PRO A 67 -9.90 -6.51 -5.41
CA PRO A 67 -10.57 -6.12 -6.65
C PRO A 67 -11.85 -6.94 -6.87
N ILE A 68 -11.84 -8.23 -6.52
CA ILE A 68 -13.01 -9.10 -6.65
C ILE A 68 -14.17 -8.61 -5.78
N SER A 69 -13.90 -8.20 -4.53
CA SER A 69 -14.96 -7.62 -3.68
C SER A 69 -15.49 -6.29 -4.21
N MET A 70 -14.63 -5.46 -4.82
CA MET A 70 -15.05 -4.16 -5.35
C MET A 70 -15.93 -4.27 -6.61
N TRP A 71 -15.81 -5.36 -7.37
CA TRP A 71 -16.60 -5.56 -8.59
C TRP A 71 -17.98 -6.20 -8.35
N ASN A 72 -18.20 -6.89 -7.23
CA ASN A 72 -19.40 -7.71 -7.03
C ASN A 72 -20.55 -7.02 -6.24
N GLU A 73 -20.31 -5.93 -5.51
CA GLU A 73 -21.35 -5.31 -4.67
C GLU A 73 -22.24 -4.33 -5.47
N VAL A 74 -23.21 -4.90 -6.19
CA VAL A 74 -24.17 -4.19 -7.08
C VAL A 74 -25.10 -3.21 -6.32
N GLU A 75 -25.36 -3.40 -5.03
CA GLU A 75 -26.23 -2.48 -4.26
C GLU A 75 -25.58 -1.15 -3.89
N TYR A 76 -24.27 -1.00 -4.08
CA TYR A 76 -23.50 0.18 -3.63
C TYR A 76 -22.51 0.73 -4.69
N GLY A 77 -22.77 0.50 -5.97
CA GLY A 77 -21.95 1.06 -7.06
C GLY A 77 -20.66 0.28 -7.33
N GLY A 78 -20.56 -0.97 -6.86
CA GLY A 78 -19.51 -1.89 -7.28
C GLY A 78 -19.59 -2.11 -8.78
N LEU A 79 -18.49 -1.74 -9.46
CA LEU A 79 -18.11 -1.92 -10.87
C LEU A 79 -17.42 -0.66 -11.44
N ASP A 80 -17.45 0.51 -10.79
CA ASP A 80 -16.81 1.72 -11.34
C ASP A 80 -15.33 1.88 -10.94
N HIS A 81 -14.59 0.78 -10.77
CA HIS A 81 -13.19 0.80 -10.34
C HIS A 81 -12.27 0.14 -11.37
N LEU A 82 -11.30 0.91 -11.87
CA LEU A 82 -10.18 0.38 -12.63
C LEU A 82 -9.04 0.01 -11.68
N VAL A 83 -8.55 -1.22 -11.80
CA VAL A 83 -7.51 -1.75 -10.91
C VAL A 83 -6.20 -1.83 -11.70
N VAL A 84 -5.15 -1.20 -11.17
CA VAL A 84 -3.80 -1.30 -11.69
C VAL A 84 -2.96 -2.10 -10.72
N PHE A 85 -2.49 -3.26 -11.13
CA PHE A 85 -1.61 -4.12 -10.35
C PHE A 85 -0.19 -4.00 -10.87
N VAL A 86 0.71 -3.50 -10.02
CA VAL A 86 2.14 -3.39 -10.31
C VAL A 86 2.89 -4.48 -9.53
N ASP A 87 3.34 -5.50 -10.25
CA ASP A 87 4.12 -6.61 -9.69
C ASP A 87 5.62 -6.32 -9.80
N LEU A 88 6.26 -6.20 -8.65
CA LEU A 88 7.69 -5.94 -8.47
C LEU A 88 8.46 -7.19 -8.01
N ASP A 89 7.78 -8.27 -7.60
CA ASP A 89 8.42 -9.50 -7.08
C ASP A 89 8.01 -10.77 -7.87
N CYS A 90 7.29 -10.62 -8.98
CA CYS A 90 6.82 -11.69 -9.87
C CYS A 90 6.00 -12.78 -9.16
N ARG A 91 5.18 -12.41 -8.18
CA ARG A 91 4.39 -13.39 -7.40
C ARG A 91 2.91 -13.41 -7.74
N PHE A 92 2.46 -12.49 -8.59
CA PHE A 92 1.06 -12.41 -8.95
C PHE A 92 0.67 -13.56 -9.88
N ASP A 93 -0.41 -14.24 -9.53
CA ASP A 93 -0.98 -15.33 -10.32
C ASP A 93 -2.35 -14.89 -10.88
N ILE A 94 -2.36 -14.60 -12.18
CA ILE A 94 -3.57 -14.19 -12.90
C ILE A 94 -4.61 -15.30 -12.99
N MET A 95 -4.19 -16.57 -13.03
CA MET A 95 -5.10 -17.71 -13.05
C MET A 95 -5.85 -17.78 -11.73
N ARG A 96 -5.14 -17.57 -10.62
CA ARG A 96 -5.77 -17.50 -9.30
C ARG A 96 -6.77 -16.34 -9.19
N LEU A 97 -6.47 -15.16 -9.75
CA LEU A 97 -7.45 -14.07 -9.80
C LEU A 97 -8.69 -14.50 -10.60
N SER A 98 -8.49 -15.07 -11.80
CA SER A 98 -9.56 -15.53 -12.69
C SER A 98 -10.46 -16.58 -12.02
N GLU A 99 -9.86 -17.61 -11.42
CA GLU A 99 -10.59 -18.67 -10.71
C GLU A 99 -11.41 -18.12 -9.54
N MET A 100 -10.82 -17.24 -8.73
CA MET A 100 -11.51 -16.65 -7.59
C MET A 100 -12.63 -15.70 -8.02
N LEU A 101 -12.44 -14.96 -9.11
CA LEU A 101 -13.46 -14.10 -9.70
C LEU A 101 -14.63 -14.93 -10.23
N ASN A 102 -14.34 -15.98 -11.01
CA ASN A 102 -15.36 -16.90 -11.54
C ASN A 102 -16.17 -17.56 -10.42
N HIS A 103 -15.49 -18.04 -9.38
CA HIS A 103 -16.17 -18.60 -8.21
C HIS A 103 -17.11 -17.59 -7.55
N ARG A 104 -16.66 -16.34 -7.40
CA ARG A 104 -17.45 -15.26 -6.78
C ARG A 104 -18.64 -14.83 -7.64
N ILE A 105 -18.50 -14.82 -8.96
CA ILE A 105 -19.60 -14.54 -9.89
C ILE A 105 -20.63 -15.68 -9.82
N ALA A 106 -20.17 -16.94 -9.85
CA ALA A 106 -21.04 -18.11 -9.75
C ALA A 106 -21.81 -18.18 -8.41
N GLU A 107 -21.18 -17.77 -7.30
CA GLU A 107 -21.84 -17.66 -5.98
C GLU A 107 -22.93 -16.58 -5.95
N ALA A 108 -22.79 -15.50 -6.72
CA ALA A 108 -23.72 -14.37 -6.73
C ALA A 108 -25.05 -14.65 -7.48
N GLY A 109 -25.13 -15.76 -8.22
CA GLY A 109 -26.41 -16.38 -8.59
C GLY A 109 -27.15 -15.83 -9.82
N ASN A 110 -26.51 -15.06 -10.70
CA ASN A 110 -27.17 -14.43 -11.86
C ASN A 110 -26.72 -15.02 -13.22
N ARG A 111 -27.15 -16.26 -13.49
CA ARG A 111 -26.67 -17.14 -14.58
C ARG A 111 -26.73 -16.57 -16.01
N ASP A 112 -27.46 -15.49 -16.24
CA ASP A 112 -27.65 -14.89 -17.58
C ASP A 112 -26.57 -13.85 -17.94
N HIS A 113 -25.73 -13.42 -16.98
CA HIS A 113 -24.71 -12.37 -17.18
C HIS A 113 -23.31 -12.73 -16.66
N ASP A 114 -23.04 -13.98 -16.32
CA ASP A 114 -21.78 -14.39 -15.69
C ASP A 114 -20.55 -14.13 -16.59
N GLU A 115 -20.65 -14.44 -17.89
CA GLU A 115 -19.54 -14.28 -18.83
C GLU A 115 -19.28 -12.80 -19.19
N THR A 116 -20.34 -12.00 -19.35
CA THR A 116 -20.21 -10.57 -19.66
C THR A 116 -19.62 -9.80 -18.48
N LEU A 117 -20.03 -10.13 -17.25
CA LEU A 117 -19.48 -9.57 -16.02
C LEU A 117 -18.02 -9.96 -15.82
N TYR A 118 -17.68 -11.24 -16.06
CA TYR A 118 -16.29 -11.70 -15.99
C TYR A 118 -15.40 -10.92 -16.96
N ASN A 119 -15.81 -10.82 -18.22
CA ASN A 119 -15.06 -10.08 -19.24
C ASN A 119 -14.93 -8.59 -18.91
N LEU A 120 -15.99 -7.98 -18.35
CA LEU A 120 -15.95 -6.59 -17.91
C LEU A 120 -14.95 -6.40 -16.76
N CYS A 121 -14.97 -7.26 -15.75
CA CYS A 121 -14.03 -7.21 -14.62
C CYS A 121 -12.58 -7.39 -15.08
N MET A 122 -12.34 -8.39 -15.93
CA MET A 122 -11.00 -8.67 -16.47
C MET A 122 -10.49 -7.55 -17.37
N SER A 123 -11.36 -6.92 -18.19
CA SER A 123 -10.96 -5.76 -19.02
C SER A 123 -10.54 -4.55 -18.19
N ARG A 124 -11.05 -4.43 -16.95
CA ARG A 124 -10.74 -3.34 -16.00
C ARG A 124 -9.54 -3.64 -15.09
N PHE A 125 -8.86 -4.77 -15.28
CA PHE A 125 -7.68 -5.14 -14.54
C PHE A 125 -6.41 -4.94 -15.38
N LEU A 126 -5.66 -3.88 -15.09
CA LEU A 126 -4.38 -3.61 -15.74
C LEU A 126 -3.24 -4.23 -14.93
N TYR A 127 -2.58 -5.22 -15.49
CA TYR A 127 -1.38 -5.83 -14.92
C TYR A 127 -0.10 -5.23 -15.54
N VAL A 128 0.86 -4.84 -14.70
CA VAL A 128 2.18 -4.38 -15.12
C VAL A 128 3.24 -5.05 -14.26
N HIS A 129 4.20 -5.70 -14.90
CA HIS A 129 5.40 -6.19 -14.23
C HIS A 129 6.57 -5.24 -14.49
N CYS A 130 7.36 -4.95 -13.45
CA CYS A 130 8.59 -4.18 -13.57
C CYS A 130 9.78 -5.03 -13.12
N TYR A 131 10.89 -5.01 -13.86
CA TYR A 131 12.09 -5.80 -13.54
C TYR A 131 13.06 -5.06 -12.59
N ASN A 132 12.96 -3.74 -12.51
CA ASN A 132 13.84 -2.90 -11.70
C ASN A 132 13.17 -1.59 -11.28
N SER A 133 13.82 -0.84 -10.40
CA SER A 133 13.28 0.40 -9.84
C SER A 133 13.13 1.54 -10.86
N PHE A 134 13.92 1.53 -11.95
CA PHE A 134 13.79 2.50 -13.03
C PHE A 134 12.56 2.26 -13.90
N GLU A 135 12.29 1.00 -14.27
CA GLU A 135 11.08 0.60 -14.98
C GLU A 135 9.82 0.88 -14.15
N PHE A 136 9.88 0.62 -12.85
CA PHE A 136 8.81 0.98 -11.95
C PHE A 136 8.54 2.50 -11.95
N LEU A 137 9.60 3.31 -11.85
CA LEU A 137 9.46 4.77 -11.93
C LEU A 137 8.91 5.25 -13.28
N GLN A 138 9.39 4.68 -14.39
CA GLN A 138 8.89 5.00 -15.74
C GLN A 138 7.41 4.61 -15.91
N THR A 139 7.03 3.44 -15.36
CA THR A 139 5.64 2.98 -15.34
C THR A 139 4.76 4.02 -14.64
N LEU A 140 5.14 4.50 -13.46
CA LEU A 140 4.38 5.53 -12.74
C LEU A 140 4.28 6.84 -13.52
N LYS A 141 5.37 7.29 -14.17
CA LYS A 141 5.36 8.52 -14.98
C LYS A 141 4.42 8.45 -16.18
N THR A 142 4.31 7.28 -16.81
CA THR A 142 3.43 7.07 -17.96
C THR A 142 2.02 6.64 -17.57
N LEU A 143 1.81 6.28 -16.29
CA LEU A 143 0.54 5.75 -15.80
C LEU A 143 -0.60 6.75 -15.99
N HIS A 144 -0.36 8.04 -15.80
CA HIS A 144 -1.40 9.07 -15.98
C HIS A 144 -2.08 8.98 -17.35
N TYR A 145 -1.30 8.84 -18.43
CA TYR A 145 -1.82 8.73 -19.80
C TYR A 145 -2.58 7.42 -20.03
N ARG A 146 -2.10 6.31 -19.44
CA ARG A 146 -2.80 5.02 -19.50
C ARG A 146 -4.15 5.09 -18.80
N LEU A 147 -4.19 5.65 -17.59
CA LEU A 147 -5.43 5.83 -16.83
C LEU A 147 -6.43 6.71 -17.57
N GLN A 148 -5.96 7.77 -18.23
CA GLN A 148 -6.83 8.64 -19.03
C GLN A 148 -7.47 7.89 -20.21
N LYS A 149 -6.70 7.06 -20.91
CA LYS A 149 -7.22 6.22 -22.00
C LYS A 149 -8.27 5.22 -21.50
N GLU A 150 -8.00 4.53 -20.39
CA GLU A 150 -8.93 3.55 -19.83
C GLU A 150 -10.20 4.20 -19.26
N LYS A 151 -10.07 5.41 -18.71
CA LYS A 151 -11.19 6.24 -18.29
C LYS A 151 -12.13 6.56 -19.44
N GLU A 152 -11.59 6.91 -20.61
CA GLU A 152 -12.37 7.20 -21.82
C GLU A 152 -13.01 5.92 -22.39
N ALA A 153 -12.33 4.79 -22.33
CA ALA A 153 -12.83 3.52 -22.85
C ALA A 153 -13.94 2.90 -21.98
N HIS A 154 -13.81 2.97 -20.65
CA HIS A 154 -14.69 2.30 -19.71
C HIS A 154 -15.65 3.24 -18.97
N GLY A 155 -15.49 4.55 -19.10
CA GLY A 155 -16.28 5.57 -18.39
C GLY A 155 -15.96 5.68 -16.89
N VAL A 156 -14.87 5.06 -16.45
CA VAL A 156 -14.54 4.84 -15.03
C VAL A 156 -13.69 5.98 -14.48
N ASN A 157 -14.16 6.62 -13.40
CA ASN A 157 -13.49 7.78 -12.80
C ASN A 157 -12.63 7.46 -11.58
N SER A 158 -12.62 6.20 -11.13
CA SER A 158 -12.00 5.84 -9.88
C SER A 158 -11.04 4.66 -9.99
N PHE A 159 -9.90 4.78 -9.29
CA PHE A 159 -8.74 3.93 -9.52
C PHE A 159 -8.24 3.28 -8.25
N LEU A 160 -7.75 2.05 -8.38
CA LEU A 160 -7.07 1.32 -7.32
C LEU A 160 -5.68 0.91 -7.81
N LEU A 161 -4.64 1.46 -7.19
CA LEU A 161 -3.26 1.11 -7.50
C LEU A 161 -2.72 0.14 -6.44
N MET A 162 -2.43 -1.08 -6.87
CA MET A 162 -1.82 -2.13 -6.08
C MET A 162 -0.34 -2.28 -6.41
N ILE A 163 0.51 -2.38 -5.40
CA ILE A 163 1.96 -2.56 -5.57
C ILE A 163 2.41 -3.77 -4.74
N ASP A 164 2.91 -4.82 -5.39
CA ASP A 164 3.37 -6.05 -4.75
C ASP A 164 4.81 -6.41 -5.16
N SER A 165 5.85 -6.25 -4.36
CA SER A 165 5.93 -5.54 -3.08
C SER A 165 6.81 -4.29 -3.23
N ILE A 166 6.47 -3.19 -2.56
CA ILE A 166 7.18 -1.90 -2.70
C ILE A 166 8.67 -1.99 -2.35
N GLY A 167 9.03 -2.98 -1.52
CA GLY A 167 10.40 -3.20 -1.08
C GLY A 167 11.24 -4.15 -1.94
N ALA A 168 10.74 -4.62 -3.09
CA ALA A 168 11.40 -5.65 -3.90
C ALA A 168 12.83 -5.23 -4.35
N PHE A 169 12.98 -4.01 -4.88
CA PHE A 169 14.27 -3.54 -5.40
C PHE A 169 15.18 -2.86 -4.37
N HIS A 170 14.66 -2.58 -3.16
CA HIS A 170 15.38 -1.75 -2.19
C HIS A 170 16.77 -2.30 -1.84
N TRP A 171 16.88 -3.62 -1.63
CA TRP A 171 18.16 -4.24 -1.24
C TRP A 171 19.16 -4.28 -2.39
N VAL A 172 18.69 -4.54 -3.62
CA VAL A 172 19.53 -4.56 -4.82
C VAL A 172 20.07 -3.16 -5.11
N ASP A 173 19.20 -2.14 -5.10
CA ASP A 173 19.59 -0.75 -5.33
C ASP A 173 20.56 -0.24 -4.25
N ARG A 174 20.33 -0.64 -3.00
CA ARG A 174 21.24 -0.31 -1.90
C ARG A 174 22.61 -0.97 -2.08
N SER A 175 22.65 -2.21 -2.55
CA SER A 175 23.90 -2.96 -2.74
C SER A 175 24.73 -2.43 -3.92
N SER A 176 24.07 -1.98 -5.01
CA SER A 176 24.75 -1.43 -6.19
C SER A 176 25.44 -0.09 -5.93
N THR A 177 25.07 0.59 -4.83
CA THR A 177 25.73 1.83 -4.39
C THR A 177 27.17 1.61 -3.87
N PHE A 178 27.56 0.36 -3.57
CA PHE A 178 28.88 0.02 -3.01
C PHE A 178 29.95 -0.37 -4.04
N LEU A 179 29.64 -0.44 -5.34
CA LEU A 179 30.65 -0.71 -6.38
C LEU A 179 31.40 0.59 -6.72
N PRO A 180 32.72 0.68 -6.47
CA PRO A 180 33.48 1.87 -6.80
C PRO A 180 33.75 1.89 -8.30
N LEU A 181 32.84 2.46 -9.10
CA LEU A 181 33.19 2.87 -10.45
C LEU A 181 34.12 4.08 -10.32
N ARG A 182 35.41 3.80 -10.53
CA ARG A 182 36.51 4.74 -10.65
C ARG A 182 36.20 5.75 -11.76
N GLU A 183 35.57 6.87 -11.41
CA GLU A 183 35.78 8.22 -11.94
C GLU A 183 34.65 9.18 -11.50
N SER A 184 35.00 10.10 -10.61
CA SER A 184 34.42 11.44 -10.42
C SER A 184 32.93 11.68 -10.78
N CYS A 185 31.98 11.14 -10.00
CA CYS A 185 30.71 11.83 -9.70
C CYS A 185 30.05 11.33 -8.39
N ARG A 186 30.19 12.16 -7.34
CA ARG A 186 29.30 12.37 -6.17
C ARG A 186 28.55 11.16 -5.55
N LYS A 187 29.10 10.70 -4.41
CA LYS A 187 28.40 10.40 -3.13
C LYS A 187 27.04 9.64 -3.19
N THR A 188 27.05 8.33 -2.91
CA THR A 188 26.14 7.60 -1.99
C THR A 188 24.59 7.82 -2.01
N LEU A 189 23.94 8.26 -3.10
CA LEU A 189 22.55 8.78 -3.04
C LEU A 189 21.49 8.12 -3.95
N PHE A 190 21.76 7.05 -4.70
CA PHE A 190 20.82 6.58 -5.74
C PHE A 190 19.47 6.01 -5.23
N PRO A 191 19.40 5.09 -4.25
CA PRO A 191 18.14 4.43 -3.87
C PRO A 191 17.15 5.37 -3.19
N GLN A 192 17.66 6.27 -2.34
CA GLN A 192 16.85 7.26 -1.66
C GLN A 192 16.18 8.19 -2.68
N ARG A 193 16.91 8.65 -3.71
CA ARG A 193 16.33 9.49 -4.77
C ARG A 193 15.29 8.77 -5.63
N VAL A 194 15.48 7.47 -5.91
CA VAL A 194 14.47 6.70 -6.66
C VAL A 194 13.21 6.52 -5.82
N SER A 195 13.33 6.16 -4.53
CA SER A 195 12.17 6.04 -3.64
C SER A 195 11.43 7.37 -3.44
N GLU A 196 12.16 8.48 -3.32
CA GLU A 196 11.59 9.83 -3.27
C GLU A 196 10.87 10.15 -4.58
N ALA A 197 11.49 9.89 -5.73
CA ALA A 197 10.88 10.11 -7.03
C ALA A 197 9.59 9.28 -7.21
N VAL A 198 9.60 8.01 -6.83
CA VAL A 198 8.41 7.14 -6.83
C VAL A 198 7.29 7.76 -5.99
N VAL A 199 7.59 8.17 -4.76
CA VAL A 199 6.59 8.81 -3.87
C VAL A 199 6.06 10.10 -4.50
N GLN A 200 6.92 10.92 -5.12
CA GLN A 200 6.48 12.15 -5.79
C GLN A 200 5.57 11.87 -6.99
N GLU A 201 5.89 10.88 -7.81
CA GLU A 201 5.03 10.51 -8.95
C GLU A 201 3.68 9.94 -8.47
N ILE A 202 3.67 9.10 -7.43
CA ILE A 202 2.41 8.62 -6.84
C ILE A 202 1.58 9.78 -6.29
N LYS A 203 2.20 10.75 -5.60
CA LYS A 203 1.50 11.96 -5.11
C LYS A 203 0.84 12.74 -6.25
N LYS A 204 1.54 12.94 -7.36
CA LYS A 204 0.97 13.61 -8.54
C LYS A 204 -0.23 12.83 -9.08
N LEU A 205 -0.14 11.50 -9.14
CA LEU A 205 -1.25 10.66 -9.59
C LEU A 205 -2.48 10.80 -8.69
N ILE A 206 -2.31 10.79 -7.36
CA ILE A 206 -3.41 11.00 -6.40
C ILE A 206 -4.06 12.38 -6.57
N GLN A 207 -3.29 13.42 -6.87
CA GLN A 207 -3.80 14.79 -7.05
C GLN A 207 -4.69 14.92 -8.29
N VAL A 208 -4.40 14.15 -9.34
CA VAL A 208 -5.11 14.22 -10.61
C VAL A 208 -6.25 13.20 -10.70
N HIS A 209 -6.06 12.03 -10.09
CA HIS A 209 -6.96 10.89 -10.17
C HIS A 209 -7.45 10.48 -8.78
N SER A 210 -8.75 10.24 -8.65
CA SER A 210 -9.35 9.65 -7.44
C SER A 210 -8.84 8.22 -7.26
N MET A 211 -7.74 8.06 -6.53
CA MET A 211 -7.02 6.79 -6.43
C MET A 211 -6.83 6.32 -4.98
N LEU A 212 -7.06 5.05 -4.71
CA LEU A 212 -6.63 4.36 -3.49
C LEU A 212 -5.34 3.58 -3.79
N ILE A 213 -4.36 3.64 -2.89
CA ILE A 213 -3.10 2.90 -3.05
C ILE A 213 -2.97 1.83 -1.97
N VAL A 214 -2.69 0.61 -2.40
CA VAL A 214 -2.42 -0.52 -1.52
C VAL A 214 -1.08 -1.12 -1.91
N ALA A 215 -0.10 -1.04 -1.02
CA ALA A 215 1.22 -1.59 -1.22
C ALA A 215 1.52 -2.68 -0.19
N THR A 216 2.20 -3.74 -0.59
CA THR A 216 2.68 -4.77 0.33
C THR A 216 4.15 -4.56 0.63
N LYS A 217 4.56 -4.97 1.83
CA LYS A 217 5.96 -4.99 2.25
C LYS A 217 6.21 -6.18 3.15
N ALA A 218 7.31 -6.90 2.90
CA ALA A 218 7.77 -7.96 3.79
C ALA A 218 8.38 -7.36 5.06
N THR A 219 8.16 -7.95 6.22
CA THR A 219 8.82 -7.49 7.46
C THR A 219 10.11 -8.25 7.72
N ILE A 220 11.12 -7.55 8.24
CA ILE A 220 12.38 -8.16 8.69
C ILE A 220 12.30 -8.38 10.20
N PHE A 221 12.51 -9.62 10.63
CA PHE A 221 12.55 -9.96 12.05
C PHE A 221 13.94 -9.64 12.62
N VAL A 222 13.99 -8.90 13.73
CA VAL A 222 15.22 -8.74 14.51
C VAL A 222 15.23 -9.82 15.58
N ASP A 223 15.98 -10.88 15.36
CA ASP A 223 16.21 -11.89 16.38
C ASP A 223 17.16 -11.33 17.44
N ARG A 224 16.66 -11.09 18.66
CA ARG A 224 17.46 -10.68 19.82
C ARG A 224 18.10 -11.86 20.55
N TYR A 225 18.00 -13.08 20.04
CA TYR A 225 18.60 -14.27 20.66
C TYR A 225 19.99 -14.65 20.10
N SER A 226 20.54 -13.89 19.16
CA SER A 226 21.90 -14.10 18.63
C SER A 226 22.85 -12.97 19.01
N THR A 227 23.19 -12.87 20.30
CA THR A 227 24.42 -12.19 20.74
C THR A 227 25.16 -13.08 21.72
N ALA A 228 25.84 -14.09 21.17
CA ALA A 228 26.97 -14.74 21.81
C ALA A 228 27.96 -15.19 20.73
N SER A 229 28.66 -14.23 20.10
CA SER A 229 30.10 -14.31 19.81
C SER A 229 30.52 -13.39 18.65
N SER A 230 31.55 -12.59 18.92
CA SER A 230 32.53 -12.01 17.98
C SER A 230 32.14 -10.79 17.13
N GLU A 231 32.61 -9.64 17.62
CA GLU A 231 33.20 -8.51 16.89
C GLU A 231 32.88 -8.33 15.40
N ALA A 232 32.07 -7.33 15.09
CA ALA A 232 32.21 -6.52 13.88
C ALA A 232 31.78 -5.07 14.18
N LYS A 233 32.77 -4.23 14.49
CA LYS A 233 32.64 -2.77 14.47
C LYS A 233 32.37 -2.35 13.02
N CYS A 234 31.18 -1.84 12.71
CA CYS A 234 30.95 -0.84 11.65
C CYS A 234 29.49 -0.35 11.65
N LEU A 235 29.32 0.93 12.04
CA LEU A 235 28.29 1.94 11.68
C LEU A 235 27.59 2.62 12.89
N PRO A 236 27.34 3.95 12.80
CA PRO A 236 27.00 4.78 13.95
C PRO A 236 25.53 4.60 14.32
N SER A 237 25.28 4.41 15.62
CA SER A 237 23.94 4.42 16.20
C SER A 237 23.32 5.82 16.10
N GLU A 238 22.27 5.98 15.31
CA GLU A 238 21.33 7.08 15.52
C GLU A 238 20.50 6.77 16.77
N ARG A 239 20.70 7.61 17.79
CA ARG A 239 19.98 7.57 19.05
C ARG A 239 18.54 8.01 18.82
N PHE A 240 17.57 7.12 19.03
CA PHE A 240 16.23 7.54 19.41
C PHE A 240 15.97 7.20 20.87
N SER A 241 15.87 8.27 21.66
CA SER A 241 15.36 8.31 23.01
C SER A 241 13.89 7.88 23.02
N LYS A 242 13.53 6.90 23.87
CA LYS A 242 12.70 7.15 25.05
C LYS A 242 12.47 5.88 25.86
N ASN A 243 12.58 6.08 27.17
CA ASN A 243 12.24 5.17 28.25
C ASN A 243 10.73 4.84 28.21
N VAL A 244 10.38 3.55 28.21
CA VAL A 244 9.16 3.03 28.86
C VAL A 244 9.47 1.63 29.36
N THR A 245 9.48 1.48 30.67
CA THR A 245 9.31 0.21 31.38
C THR A 245 7.92 -0.34 31.08
N GLY A 246 7.85 -1.46 30.38
CA GLY A 246 6.60 -2.15 30.06
C GLY A 246 6.90 -3.51 29.45
N ASN A 247 6.56 -4.57 30.18
CA ASN A 247 6.88 -5.95 29.88
C ASN A 247 5.91 -6.51 28.81
N ASP A 248 6.02 -6.04 27.57
CA ASP A 248 5.35 -6.62 26.41
C ASP A 248 6.42 -7.17 25.45
N GLN A 249 6.27 -8.43 25.03
CA GLN A 249 7.11 -9.04 23.99
C GLN A 249 6.81 -8.37 22.65
N HIS A 250 7.28 -7.14 22.48
CA HIS A 250 7.12 -6.35 21.28
C HIS A 250 7.82 -7.08 20.13
N ILE A 251 7.06 -7.61 19.17
CA ILE A 251 7.61 -8.10 17.91
C ILE A 251 8.28 -6.89 17.25
N GLN A 252 9.61 -6.79 17.38
CA GLN A 252 10.37 -5.67 16.84
C GLN A 252 10.71 -5.96 15.39
N TYR A 253 9.81 -5.56 14.50
CA TYR A 253 10.11 -5.51 13.07
C TYR A 253 11.07 -4.35 12.79
N ARG A 254 12.09 -4.61 11.98
CA ARG A 254 12.99 -3.55 11.49
C ARG A 254 12.36 -2.87 10.28
N GLU A 255 12.14 -1.56 10.39
CA GLU A 255 11.80 -0.74 9.24
C GLU A 255 13.04 -0.54 8.37
N TYR A 256 12.91 -0.81 7.07
CA TYR A 256 14.00 -0.70 6.11
C TYR A 256 13.67 0.21 4.93
N MET A 257 12.41 0.61 4.76
CA MET A 257 12.04 1.59 3.73
C MET A 257 12.61 2.98 4.04
N PRO A 258 12.91 3.79 3.02
CA PRO A 258 13.28 5.19 3.22
C PRO A 258 12.17 6.02 3.90
N SER A 259 12.56 7.06 4.64
CA SER A 259 11.63 7.96 5.36
C SER A 259 10.60 8.63 4.46
N ALA A 260 10.96 8.89 3.19
CA ALA A 260 10.05 9.41 2.18
C ALA A 260 8.82 8.51 1.97
N TRP A 261 9.01 7.19 1.95
CA TRP A 261 7.90 6.24 1.88
C TRP A 261 7.17 6.15 3.22
N GLN A 262 7.91 6.07 4.33
CA GLN A 262 7.31 5.89 5.65
C GLN A 262 6.36 7.03 6.05
N SER A 263 6.74 8.27 5.75
CA SER A 263 5.93 9.46 6.03
C SER A 263 4.77 9.63 5.04
N PHE A 264 4.81 8.94 3.90
CA PHE A 264 3.77 8.98 2.88
C PHE A 264 2.63 8.00 3.16
N VAL A 265 2.92 6.86 3.80
CA VAL A 265 1.92 5.86 4.19
C VAL A 265 0.97 6.44 5.24
N THR A 266 -0.33 6.34 4.99
CA THR A 266 -1.36 6.82 5.92
C THR A 266 -1.83 5.73 6.87
N HIS A 267 -1.92 4.48 6.40
CA HIS A 267 -2.38 3.34 7.20
C HIS A 267 -1.43 2.17 7.07
N ARG A 268 -1.10 1.53 8.19
CA ARG A 268 -0.29 0.30 8.25
C ARG A 268 -1.11 -0.84 8.81
N ILE A 269 -1.19 -1.94 8.07
CA ILE A 269 -1.97 -3.11 8.45
C ILE A 269 -1.03 -4.30 8.52
N LEU A 270 -0.94 -4.90 9.70
CA LEU A 270 -0.04 -6.01 9.96
C LEU A 270 -0.77 -7.34 9.75
N SER A 271 -0.33 -8.11 8.77
CA SER A 271 -0.76 -9.49 8.49
C SER A 271 0.22 -10.47 9.15
N ILE A 272 -0.26 -11.21 10.15
CA ILE A 272 0.48 -12.26 10.85
C ILE A 272 -0.30 -13.57 10.71
N LEU A 273 0.41 -14.68 10.49
CA LEU A 273 -0.19 -16.01 10.49
C LEU A 273 -0.62 -16.38 11.92
N LEU A 274 -1.85 -16.84 12.13
CA LEU A 274 -2.36 -17.22 13.47
C LEU A 274 -1.45 -18.21 14.23
N ARG A 275 -0.76 -19.14 13.53
CA ARG A 275 0.21 -20.04 14.18
C ARG A 275 1.44 -19.33 14.77
N ALA A 276 1.79 -18.14 14.28
CA ALA A 276 2.89 -17.35 14.83
C ALA A 276 2.52 -16.75 16.20
N ILE A 277 1.26 -16.35 16.38
CA ILE A 277 0.73 -15.87 17.67
C ILE A 277 0.78 -16.98 18.73
N MET A 278 0.40 -18.20 18.36
CA MET A 278 0.41 -19.35 19.27
C MET A 278 1.81 -19.82 19.70
N LYS A 279 2.88 -19.49 18.96
CA LYS A 279 4.26 -19.83 19.35
C LYS A 279 4.84 -18.85 20.36
N THR A 280 4.45 -17.59 20.32
CA THR A 280 4.82 -16.55 21.30
C THR A 280 4.10 -16.74 22.64
N ASP A 281 2.95 -17.42 22.65
CA ASP A 281 2.15 -17.62 23.86
C ASP A 281 2.47 -18.94 24.61
N ARG A 282 3.74 -19.36 24.62
CA ARG A 282 4.24 -20.45 25.48
C ARG A 282 4.55 -19.96 26.91
N SER A 283 3.76 -19.04 27.44
CA SER A 283 3.85 -18.63 28.84
C SER A 283 2.55 -18.80 29.62
N ILE A 284 1.46 -19.21 28.96
CA ILE A 284 0.25 -19.67 29.65
C ILE A 284 0.45 -21.15 29.96
N CYS A 285 1.12 -21.43 31.07
CA CYS A 285 1.02 -22.71 31.75
C CYS A 285 -0.46 -22.95 32.06
N TRP A 286 -1.09 -23.90 31.37
CA TRP A 286 -2.32 -24.52 31.83
C TRP A 286 -1.99 -25.33 33.09
N ASN A 287 -1.97 -24.66 34.24
CA ASN A 287 -2.18 -25.32 35.51
C ASN A 287 -3.65 -25.73 35.59
N GLY A 288 -3.89 -27.03 35.69
CA GLY A 288 -5.17 -27.55 36.17
C GLY A 288 -5.75 -28.65 35.31
N CYS A 289 -5.26 -29.87 35.49
CA CYS A 289 -6.13 -31.05 35.46
C CYS A 289 -5.48 -32.20 36.24
N CYS A 290 -5.66 -32.16 37.57
CA CYS A 290 -5.59 -33.31 38.46
C CYS A 290 -6.60 -33.07 39.58
N ARG A 291 -7.38 -34.11 39.91
CA ARG A 291 -8.62 -34.19 40.72
C ARG A 291 -9.88 -34.22 39.84
N ASP A 292 -10.69 -35.27 39.81
CA ASP A 292 -10.73 -36.56 40.53
C ASP A 292 -11.15 -37.67 39.55
#